data_AF-M6FC46-F1
#
_entry.id   AF-M6FC46-F1
#
_cell.length_a   1.000
_cell.length_b   1.000
_cell.length_c   1.000
_cell.angle_alpha   90.00
_cell.angle_beta   90.00
_cell.angle_gamma   90.00
#
_symmetry.space_group_name_H-M   'P 1'
#
loop_
_entity.id
_entity.type
_entity.pdbx_description
1 polymer ?
#
loop_
_entity_poly.entity_id
_entity_poly.type
_entity_poly.pdbx_seq_one_letter_code
_entity_poly.pdbx_strand_id
1 'polypeptide(L)'
;MKRVNVRVKSKNWILFGILAQAHGVSRCYLFNYLLWLETLGIGDSIVNTVNAGAPTFHRYILNVDLLSRQVTRKLRCKPKHQFYIIKKRI
;
A
#
# COMPACT_ATOMS: atom_id res chain seq x y z
N MET A 1 3.69 30.23 -3.81
CA MET A 1 2.89 29.01 -4.03
C MET A 1 2.71 28.78 -5.52
N LYS A 2 2.87 27.54 -6.01
CA LYS A 2 2.57 27.18 -7.41
C LYS A 2 1.28 26.36 -7.43
N ARG A 3 0.31 26.75 -8.26
CA ARG A 3 -0.93 26.00 -8.45
C ARG A 3 -0.69 24.89 -9.47
N VAL A 4 -1.04 23.65 -9.12
CA VAL A 4 -0.96 22.48 -10.00
C VAL A 4 -2.35 21.86 -10.10
N ASN A 5 -2.78 21.52 -11.31
CA ASN A 5 -4.03 20.80 -11.55
C ASN A 5 -3.68 19.40 -12.03
N VAL A 6 -4.13 18.37 -11.30
CA VAL A 6 -3.88 16.96 -11.63
C VAL A 6 -5.21 16.27 -11.90
N ARG A 7 -5.32 15.54 -13.01
CA ARG A 7 -6.49 14.72 -13.32
C ARG A 7 -6.29 13.31 -12.75
N VAL A 8 -7.18 12.92 -11.85
CA VAL A 8 -7.15 11.60 -11.18
C VAL A 8 -8.43 10.84 -11.51
N LYS A 9 -8.35 9.51 -11.64
CA LYS A 9 -9.53 8.66 -11.84
C LYS A 9 -10.51 8.84 -10.68
N SER A 10 -11.81 8.94 -10.97
CA SER A 10 -12.86 9.23 -9.98
C SER A 10 -12.80 8.29 -8.76
N LYS A 11 -12.65 6.98 -8.97
CA LYS A 11 -12.51 5.99 -7.88
C LYS A 11 -11.34 6.30 -6.94
N ASN A 12 -10.18 6.65 -7.50
CA ASN A 12 -8.99 6.97 -6.71
C ASN A 12 -9.17 8.29 -5.97
N TRP A 13 -9.84 9.27 -6.58
CA TRP A 13 -10.15 10.56 -5.94
C TRP A 13 -11.10 10.41 -4.74
N ILE A 14 -12.08 9.50 -4.83
CA ILE A 14 -12.99 9.18 -3.73
C ILE A 14 -12.24 8.53 -2.57
N LEU A 15 -11.45 7.47 -2.86
CA LEU A 15 -10.60 6.81 -1.85
C LEU A 15 -9.67 7.81 -1.17
N PHE A 16 -9.04 8.68 -1.97
CA PHE A 16 -8.15 9.72 -1.49
C PHE A 16 -8.86 10.73 -0.57
N GLY A 17 -10.10 11.09 -0.91
CA GLY A 17 -10.96 11.93 -0.06
C GLY A 17 -11.28 11.29 1.29
N ILE A 18 -11.55 9.98 1.32
CA ILE A 18 -11.82 9.23 2.55
C ILE A 18 -10.57 9.18 3.44
N LEU A 19 -9.39 8.94 2.85
CA LEU A 19 -8.12 8.96 3.59
C LEU A 19 -7.86 10.33 4.20
N ALA A 20 -8.03 11.41 3.43
CA ALA A 20 -7.85 12.77 3.94
C ALA A 20 -8.79 13.06 5.11
N GLN A 21 -10.06 12.64 5.01
CA GLN A 21 -11.05 12.81 6.07
C GLN A 21 -10.73 11.99 7.33
N ALA A 22 -10.29 10.74 7.18
CA ALA A 22 -9.89 9.88 8.30
C ALA A 22 -8.70 10.46 9.09
N HIS A 23 -7.82 11.19 8.41
CA HIS A 23 -6.68 11.87 9.02
C HIS A 23 -6.96 13.33 9.42
N GLY A 24 -8.18 13.84 9.22
CA GLY A 24 -8.56 15.21 9.58
C GLY A 24 -7.86 16.31 8.76
N VAL A 25 -7.37 15.99 7.55
CA VAL A 25 -6.60 16.92 6.70
C VAL A 25 -7.32 17.21 5.39
N SER A 26 -6.93 18.30 4.73
CA SER A 26 -7.43 18.59 3.39
C SER A 26 -6.84 17.62 2.36
N ARG A 27 -7.58 17.35 1.28
CA ARG A 27 -7.09 16.56 0.13
C ARG A 27 -5.79 17.14 -0.43
N CYS A 28 -5.72 18.47 -0.53
CA CYS A 28 -4.55 19.18 -1.04
C CYS A 28 -3.32 18.96 -0.16
N TYR A 29 -3.50 19.04 1.17
CA TYR A 29 -2.43 18.80 2.13
C TYR A 29 -1.92 17.36 2.02
N LEU A 30 -2.82 16.37 2.04
CA LEU A 30 -2.45 14.97 1.90
C LEU A 30 -1.71 14.73 0.58
N PHE A 31 -2.12 15.38 -0.50
CA PHE A 31 -1.53 15.16 -1.83
C PHE A 31 -0.11 15.72 -1.88
N ASN A 32 0.07 16.92 -1.33
CA ASN A 32 1.39 17.54 -1.21
C ASN A 32 2.32 16.72 -0.29
N TYR A 33 1.79 16.18 0.80
CA TYR A 33 2.53 15.31 1.70
C TYR A 33 2.99 14.02 1.01
N LEU A 34 2.12 13.37 0.22
CA LEU A 34 2.51 12.18 -0.54
C LEU A 34 3.59 12.49 -1.58
N LEU A 35 3.51 13.64 -2.27
CA LEU A 35 4.58 14.07 -3.18
C LEU A 35 5.89 14.30 -2.43
N TRP A 36 5.83 14.88 -1.24
CA TRP A 36 7.01 15.08 -0.40
C TRP A 36 7.63 13.74 0.05
N LEU A 37 6.81 12.77 0.48
CA LEU A 37 7.28 11.42 0.82
C LEU A 37 7.93 10.73 -0.38
N GLU A 38 7.37 10.90 -1.58
CA GLU A 38 7.95 10.38 -2.82
C GLU A 38 9.33 10.99 -3.10
N THR A 39 9.48 12.32 -2.91
CA THR A 39 10.79 12.97 -3.09
C THR A 39 11.86 12.49 -2.11
N LEU A 40 11.45 11.95 -0.97
CA LEU A 40 12.34 11.37 0.02
C LEU A 40 12.61 9.87 -0.23
N GLY A 41 12.03 9.27 -1.27
CA GLY A 41 12.16 7.84 -1.56
C GLY A 41 11.52 6.93 -0.51
N ILE A 42 10.64 7.47 0.34
CA ILE A 42 10.03 6.73 1.46
C ILE A 42 9.08 5.65 0.93
N GLY A 43 8.47 5.85 -0.24
CA GLY A 43 7.54 4.88 -0.85
C GLY A 43 8.13 3.46 -0.95
N ASP A 44 9.34 3.34 -1.49
CA ASP A 44 10.03 2.06 -1.62
C ASP A 44 10.63 1.57 -0.29
N SER A 45 11.09 2.50 0.55
CA SER A 45 11.60 2.17 1.88
C SER A 45 10.54 1.54 2.78
N ILE A 46 9.29 1.98 2.72
CA ILE A 46 8.20 1.39 3.53
C ILE A 46 8.00 -0.07 3.15
N VAL A 47 8.06 -0.40 1.87
CA VAL A 47 7.94 -1.80 1.43
C VAL A 47 9.07 -2.63 2.03
N ASN A 48 10.30 -2.14 2.02
CA ASN A 48 11.43 -2.87 2.56
C ASN A 48 11.39 -2.97 4.10
N THR A 49 10.98 -1.90 4.79
CA THR A 49 10.89 -1.86 6.26
C THR A 49 9.73 -2.71 6.77
N VAL A 50 8.54 -2.61 6.17
CA VAL A 50 7.36 -3.39 6.59
C VAL A 50 7.49 -4.87 6.23
N ASN A 51 8.26 -5.19 5.17
CA ASN A 51 8.59 -6.57 4.82
C ASN A 51 9.97 -7.00 5.35
N ALA A 52 10.61 -6.24 6.24
CA ALA A 52 11.88 -6.65 6.84
C ALA A 52 11.67 -7.93 7.66
N GLY A 53 12.46 -8.97 7.38
CA GLY A 53 12.30 -10.30 7.99
C GLY A 53 11.20 -11.16 7.37
N ALA A 54 10.41 -10.65 6.42
CA ALA A 54 9.55 -11.49 5.59
C ALA A 54 10.42 -12.20 4.53
N PRO A 55 10.17 -13.48 4.21
CA PRO A 55 10.93 -14.16 3.19
C PRO A 55 10.73 -13.46 1.84
N THR A 56 11.79 -13.24 1.07
CA THR A 56 11.82 -12.46 -0.19
C THR A 56 10.83 -12.93 -1.26
N PHE A 57 10.34 -14.16 -1.14
CA PHE A 57 9.32 -14.73 -2.00
C PHE A 57 7.88 -14.32 -1.63
N HIS A 58 7.66 -13.63 -0.51
CA HIS A 58 6.35 -13.24 0.00
C HIS A 58 6.13 -11.72 -0.11
N ARG A 59 5.00 -11.33 -0.70
CA ARG A 59 4.54 -9.94 -0.74
C ARG A 59 3.13 -9.85 -0.20
N TYR A 60 2.94 -9.11 0.89
CA TYR A 60 1.62 -8.79 1.40
C TYR A 60 1.03 -7.61 0.62
N ILE A 61 -0.16 -7.82 0.08
CA ILE A 61 -0.96 -6.78 -0.59
C ILE A 61 -2.18 -6.52 0.28
N LEU A 62 -2.24 -5.33 0.86
CA LEU A 62 -3.43 -4.87 1.54
C LEU A 62 -4.40 -4.34 0.49
N ASN A 63 -5.59 -4.94 0.41
CA ASN A 63 -6.67 -4.48 -0.45
C ASN A 63 -7.78 -3.91 0.43
N VAL A 64 -8.06 -2.62 0.27
CA VAL A 64 -9.11 -1.93 1.02
C VAL A 64 -10.27 -1.71 0.08
N ASP A 65 -11.35 -2.44 0.32
CA ASP A 65 -12.62 -2.22 -0.34
C ASP A 65 -13.53 -1.36 0.54
N LEU A 66 -13.65 -0.10 0.16
CA LEU A 66 -14.42 0.89 0.90
C LEU A 66 -15.94 0.69 0.76
N LEU A 67 -16.40 0.08 -0.35
CA LEU A 67 -17.83 -0.14 -0.60
C LEU A 67 -18.36 -1.26 0.31
N SER A 68 -17.61 -2.35 0.41
CA SER A 68 -17.93 -3.45 1.32
C SER A 68 -17.40 -3.23 2.75
N ARG A 69 -16.66 -2.13 3.00
CA ARG A 69 -15.93 -1.85 4.24
C ARG A 69 -15.01 -3.00 4.67
N GLN A 70 -14.50 -3.76 3.70
CA GLN A 70 -13.61 -4.89 3.97
C GLN A 70 -12.15 -4.50 3.72
N VAL A 71 -11.31 -4.94 4.66
CA VAL A 71 -9.87 -4.88 4.51
C VAL A 71 -9.36 -6.31 4.35
N THR A 72 -8.92 -6.65 3.14
CA THR A 72 -8.39 -7.98 2.85
C THR A 72 -6.88 -7.91 2.69
N ARG A 73 -6.14 -8.69 3.47
CA ARG A 73 -4.69 -8.87 3.28
C ARG A 73 -4.46 -10.11 2.43
N LYS A 74 -3.99 -9.92 1.19
CA LYS A 74 -3.62 -11.02 0.28
C LYS A 74 -2.13 -11.25 0.32
N LEU A 75 -1.72 -12.48 0.59
CA LEU A 75 -0.32 -12.90 0.48
C LEU A 75 -0.06 -13.40 -0.95
N ARG A 76 0.95 -12.84 -1.62
CA ARG A 76 1.46 -13.35 -2.90
C ARG A 76 2.82 -13.99 -2.69
N CYS A 77 2.95 -15.25 -3.08
CA CYS A 77 4.22 -15.97 -3.04
C CYS A 77 4.76 -16.24 -4.46
N LYS A 78 6.08 -16.19 -4.65
CA LYS A 78 6.76 -16.68 -5.86
C LYS A 78 7.84 -17.72 -5.48
N PRO A 79 7.80 -18.96 -5.99
CA PRO A 79 6.82 -19.56 -6.89
C PRO A 79 5.49 -19.86 -6.16
N LYS A 80 4.40 -20.04 -6.93
CA LYS A 80 3.06 -20.26 -6.37
C LYS A 80 2.89 -21.58 -5.59
N HIS A 81 3.78 -22.57 -5.78
CA HIS A 81 3.57 -23.96 -5.32
C HIS A 81 4.85 -24.72 -4.91
N GLN A 82 5.70 -24.19 -4.04
CA GLN A 82 6.80 -25.01 -3.47
C GLN A 82 6.90 -24.83 -1.97
N PHE A 83 5.88 -25.34 -1.26
CA PHE A 83 6.06 -25.79 0.12
C PHE A 83 6.24 -27.31 0.07
N TYR A 84 7.46 -27.78 -0.21
CA TYR A 84 7.80 -29.17 0.10
C TYR A 84 7.99 -29.25 1.60
N ILE A 85 7.01 -29.81 2.30
CA ILE A 85 7.19 -30.22 3.69
C ILE A 85 8.22 -31.34 3.66
N ILE A 86 9.46 -31.03 4.00
CA ILE A 86 10.46 -32.05 4.31
C ILE A 86 9.94 -32.74 5.58
N LYS A 87 9.27 -33.88 5.42
CA LYS A 87 8.97 -34.78 6.54
C LYS A 87 10.32 -35.24 7.09
N LYS A 88 10.72 -34.67 8.22
CA LYS A 88 11.88 -35.16 8.98
C LYS A 88 11.49 -36.55 9.50
N ARG A 89 12.08 -37.59 8.91
CA ARG A 89 11.94 -38.96 9.39
C ARG A 89 12.78 -39.04 10.67
N ILE A 90 12.11 -39.12 11.82
CA ILE A 90 12.71 -39.57 13.08
C ILE A 90 12.68 -41.10 13.03
#